data_AF-F2VQP0-F1
#
_entry.id   AF-F2VQP0-F1
#
_cell.length_a   1.000
_cell.length_b   1.000
_cell.length_c   1.000
_cell.angle_alpha   90.00
_cell.angle_beta   90.00
_cell.angle_gamma   90.00
#
_symmetry.space_group_name_H-M   'P 1'
#
loop_
_entity.id
_entity.type
_entity.pdbx_description
1 polymer ?
#
loop_
_entity_poly.entity_id
_entity_poly.type
_entity_poly.pdbx_seq_one_letter_code
_entity_poly.pdbx_strand_id
1 'polypeptide(L)'
;ILTKRTYAQRREIAFAYERRTKKDMISALKGALSGSLETVILGLMKSTTQYDASVIRGSIMGLGTDEETLIEVLCSRSNTELVEIKKVYKELFKIDLEKDVKGDTSGNFAKLLLALVETKRADPSAIVDYEKIDQDARALFEAGINMKGTDVPTWISIMTERSVPHLQKVFQRYKSYSPYDMQESIMKEVKGDLQRSFLVLVK
;
A
#
# COMPACT_ATOMS: atom_id res chain seq x y z
N ILE A 1 -26.70 -9.93 -9.30
CA ILE A 1 -26.90 -10.47 -7.93
C ILE A 1 -25.69 -10.18 -7.05
N LEU A 2 -24.50 -10.69 -7.39
CA LEU A 2 -23.29 -10.58 -6.56
C LEU A 2 -22.85 -9.13 -6.25
N THR A 3 -23.08 -8.20 -7.18
CA THR A 3 -22.81 -6.76 -7.00
C THR A 3 -23.73 -6.08 -5.98
N LYS A 4 -24.83 -6.72 -5.58
CA LYS A 4 -25.82 -6.19 -4.62
C LYS A 4 -25.78 -6.95 -3.28
N ARG A 5 -24.67 -7.59 -2.96
CA ARG A 5 -24.50 -8.44 -1.77
C ARG A 5 -23.16 -8.15 -1.10
N THR A 6 -23.15 -8.20 0.22
CA THR A 6 -21.90 -8.10 1.00
C THR A 6 -21.02 -9.33 0.78
N TYR A 7 -19.73 -9.25 1.13
CA TYR A 7 -18.85 -10.42 1.06
C TYR A 7 -19.37 -11.61 1.87
N ALA A 8 -19.88 -11.39 3.08
CA ALA A 8 -20.48 -12.44 3.91
C ALA A 8 -21.65 -13.14 3.20
N GLN A 9 -22.56 -12.36 2.62
CA GLN A 9 -23.68 -12.90 1.84
C GLN A 9 -23.20 -13.63 0.57
N ARG A 10 -22.14 -13.15 -0.10
CA ARG A 10 -21.56 -13.84 -1.25
C ARG A 10 -20.96 -15.19 -0.86
N ARG A 11 -20.35 -15.32 0.32
CA ARG A 11 -19.88 -16.60 0.85
C ARG A 11 -21.01 -17.57 1.14
N GLU A 12 -22.11 -17.10 1.72
CA GLU A 12 -23.30 -17.93 1.95
C GLU A 12 -23.90 -18.43 0.63
N ILE A 13 -23.94 -17.56 -0.39
CA ILE A 13 -24.37 -17.94 -1.74
C ILE A 13 -23.45 -19.01 -2.33
N ALA A 14 -22.13 -18.84 -2.22
CA ALA A 14 -21.15 -19.83 -2.69
C ALA A 14 -21.32 -21.17 -1.99
N PHE A 15 -21.48 -21.17 -0.66
CA PHE A 15 -21.72 -22.37 0.12
C PHE A 15 -23.04 -23.06 -0.27
N ALA A 16 -24.12 -22.31 -0.47
CA ALA A 16 -25.39 -22.86 -0.92
C ALA A 16 -25.30 -23.44 -2.35
N TYR A 17 -24.56 -22.78 -3.24
CA TYR A 17 -24.28 -23.24 -4.60
C TYR A 17 -23.54 -24.59 -4.58
N GLU A 18 -22.46 -24.70 -3.80
CA GLU A 18 -21.70 -25.93 -3.61
C GLU A 18 -22.55 -27.06 -3.06
N ARG A 19 -23.36 -26.77 -2.02
CA ARG A 19 -24.22 -27.79 -1.40
C ARG A 19 -25.21 -28.40 -2.40
N ARG A 20 -25.77 -27.57 -3.29
CA ARG A 20 -26.77 -27.96 -4.29
C ARG A 20 -26.15 -28.63 -5.52
N THR A 21 -25.05 -28.10 -6.03
CA THR A 21 -24.48 -28.51 -7.32
C THR A 21 -23.31 -29.48 -7.19
N LYS A 22 -22.74 -29.61 -5.99
CA LYS A 22 -21.48 -30.33 -5.72
C LYS A 22 -20.28 -29.78 -6.50
N LYS A 23 -20.36 -28.54 -6.98
CA LYS A 23 -19.28 -27.83 -7.68
C LYS A 23 -18.94 -26.55 -6.94
N ASP A 24 -17.65 -26.23 -6.88
CA ASP A 24 -17.16 -24.95 -6.38
C ASP A 24 -17.70 -23.80 -7.24
N MET A 25 -18.29 -22.80 -6.58
CA MET A 25 -18.88 -21.65 -7.27
C MET A 25 -17.81 -20.82 -7.97
N ILE A 26 -16.62 -20.69 -7.39
CA ILE A 26 -15.54 -19.87 -7.97
C ILE A 26 -15.06 -20.47 -9.29
N SER A 27 -14.80 -21.77 -9.30
CA SER A 27 -14.42 -22.53 -10.49
C SER A 27 -15.51 -22.52 -11.55
N ALA A 28 -16.78 -22.63 -11.14
CA ALA A 28 -17.91 -22.54 -12.07
C ALA A 28 -18.03 -21.15 -12.71
N LEU A 29 -17.88 -20.07 -11.93
CA LEU A 29 -17.86 -18.71 -12.45
C LEU A 29 -16.69 -18.49 -13.40
N LYS A 30 -15.50 -18.99 -13.06
CA LYS A 30 -14.30 -18.90 -13.91
C LYS A 30 -14.49 -19.61 -15.26
N GLY A 31 -15.16 -20.76 -15.27
CA GLY A 31 -15.45 -21.48 -16.51
C GLY A 31 -16.58 -20.88 -17.36
N ALA A 32 -17.42 -20.02 -16.77
CA ALA A 32 -18.60 -19.45 -17.42
C ALA A 32 -18.43 -17.99 -17.86
N LEU A 33 -17.44 -17.29 -17.33
CA LEU A 33 -17.18 -15.89 -17.60
C LEU A 33 -15.85 -15.73 -18.37
N SER A 34 -15.67 -14.57 -18.98
CA SER A 34 -14.39 -14.20 -19.60
C SER A 34 -14.15 -12.68 -19.51
N GLY A 35 -12.89 -12.28 -19.72
CA GLY A 35 -12.48 -10.88 -19.80
C GLY A 35 -12.77 -10.08 -18.53
N SER A 36 -13.02 -8.78 -18.68
CA SER A 36 -13.17 -7.87 -17.52
C SER A 36 -14.33 -8.24 -16.59
N LEU A 37 -15.40 -8.85 -17.13
CA LEU A 37 -16.52 -9.30 -16.30
C LEU A 37 -16.10 -10.44 -15.37
N GLU A 38 -15.32 -11.40 -15.87
CA GLU A 38 -14.75 -12.48 -15.04
C GLU A 38 -13.89 -11.87 -13.92
N THR A 39 -12.97 -10.97 -14.25
CA THR A 39 -12.09 -10.29 -13.28
C THR A 39 -12.89 -9.63 -12.16
N VAL A 40 -13.91 -8.85 -12.51
CA VAL A 40 -14.76 -8.16 -11.53
C VAL A 40 -15.50 -9.16 -10.66
N ILE A 41 -16.16 -10.16 -11.25
CA ILE A 41 -16.97 -11.11 -10.49
C ILE A 41 -16.10 -11.97 -9.56
N LEU A 42 -14.95 -12.48 -10.02
CA LEU A 42 -14.02 -13.25 -9.20
C LEU A 42 -13.34 -12.40 -8.12
N GLY A 43 -13.16 -11.10 -8.37
CA GLY A 43 -12.71 -10.14 -7.37
C GLY A 43 -13.72 -9.96 -6.25
N LEU A 44 -15.01 -9.77 -6.59
CA LEU A 44 -16.08 -9.64 -5.60
C LEU A 44 -16.20 -10.86 -4.69
N MET A 45 -15.83 -12.06 -5.16
CA MET A 45 -15.89 -13.27 -4.35
C MET A 45 -14.78 -13.38 -3.29
N LYS A 46 -13.83 -12.46 -3.24
CA LYS A 46 -12.75 -12.39 -2.22
C LYS A 46 -13.12 -11.42 -1.11
N SER A 47 -12.58 -11.64 0.10
CA SER A 47 -12.57 -10.58 1.11
C SER A 47 -11.67 -9.44 0.62
N THR A 48 -11.78 -8.25 1.21
CA THR A 48 -10.90 -7.12 0.88
C THR A 48 -9.43 -7.52 0.98
N THR A 49 -9.03 -8.16 2.07
CA THR A 49 -7.65 -8.62 2.28
C THR A 49 -7.21 -9.68 1.25
N GLN A 50 -8.07 -10.65 0.94
CA GLN A 50 -7.76 -11.67 -0.07
C GLN A 50 -7.63 -11.05 -1.46
N TYR A 51 -8.46 -10.05 -1.76
CA TYR A 51 -8.38 -9.30 -3.00
C TYR A 51 -7.07 -8.53 -3.08
N ASP A 52 -6.74 -7.73 -2.06
CA ASP A 52 -5.49 -6.97 -1.99
C ASP A 52 -4.26 -7.87 -2.11
N ALA A 53 -4.22 -9.00 -1.40
CA ALA A 53 -3.12 -9.96 -1.51
C ALA A 53 -3.00 -10.52 -2.95
N SER A 54 -4.14 -10.80 -3.61
CA SER A 54 -4.15 -11.27 -5.00
C SER A 54 -3.72 -10.19 -5.99
N VAL A 55 -4.10 -8.93 -5.75
CA VAL A 55 -3.72 -7.78 -6.55
C VAL A 55 -2.21 -7.54 -6.46
N ILE A 56 -1.64 -7.55 -5.25
CA ILE A 56 -0.19 -7.43 -5.05
C ILE A 56 0.55 -8.58 -5.74
N ARG A 57 0.09 -9.83 -5.58
CA ARG A 57 0.73 -10.97 -6.26
C ARG A 57 0.63 -10.83 -7.77
N GLY A 58 -0.52 -10.36 -8.28
CA GLY A 58 -0.72 -10.11 -9.70
C GLY A 58 0.20 -9.04 -10.26
N SER A 59 0.48 -7.98 -9.48
CA SER A 59 1.34 -6.88 -9.93
C SER A 59 2.82 -7.22 -10.00
N ILE A 60 3.26 -8.32 -9.39
CA ILE A 60 4.67 -8.75 -9.39
C ILE A 60 4.91 -10.08 -10.14
N MET A 61 3.84 -10.69 -10.68
CA MET A 61 3.93 -11.96 -11.39
C MET A 61 3.78 -11.72 -12.89
N GLY A 62 4.90 -11.53 -13.59
CA GLY A 62 4.86 -11.30 -15.03
C GLY A 62 6.21 -10.94 -15.65
N LEU A 63 6.18 -10.51 -16.91
CA LEU A 63 7.32 -9.89 -17.57
C LEU A 63 7.41 -8.42 -17.10
N GLY A 64 7.99 -8.24 -15.92
CA GLY A 64 8.07 -6.95 -15.24
C GLY A 64 6.99 -6.78 -14.16
N THR A 65 7.13 -5.69 -13.42
CA THR A 65 6.26 -5.31 -12.31
C THR A 65 5.24 -4.27 -12.80
N ASP A 66 3.99 -4.37 -12.35
CA ASP A 66 3.03 -3.27 -12.43
C ASP A 66 3.21 -2.41 -11.18
N GLU A 67 4.14 -1.45 -11.26
CA GLU A 67 4.47 -0.60 -10.11
C GLU A 67 3.30 0.28 -9.69
N GLU A 68 2.41 0.65 -10.62
CA GLU A 68 1.26 1.51 -10.31
C GLU A 68 0.28 0.82 -9.37
N THR A 69 -0.11 -0.41 -9.70
CA THR A 69 -0.96 -1.24 -8.84
C THR A 69 -0.28 -1.56 -7.51
N LEU A 70 1.03 -1.89 -7.54
CA LEU A 70 1.79 -2.19 -6.32
C LEU A 70 1.84 -0.99 -5.37
N ILE A 71 2.08 0.21 -5.91
CA ILE A 71 2.08 1.48 -5.17
C ILE A 71 0.69 1.78 -4.62
N GLU A 72 -0.36 1.67 -5.45
CA GLU A 72 -1.73 1.95 -5.03
C GLU A 72 -2.08 1.13 -3.79
N VAL A 73 -1.76 -0.17 -3.79
CA VAL A 73 -2.03 -1.02 -2.63
C VAL A 73 -1.11 -0.68 -1.47
N LEU A 74 0.21 -0.87 -1.61
CA LEU A 74 1.10 -0.79 -0.45
C LEU A 74 1.20 0.60 0.19
N CYS A 75 0.99 1.68 -0.57
CA CYS A 75 1.09 3.04 -0.04
C CYS A 75 -0.24 3.59 0.53
N SER A 76 -1.39 2.97 0.25
CA SER A 76 -2.69 3.47 0.74
C SER A 76 -3.28 2.67 1.90
N ARG A 77 -2.85 1.41 2.11
CA ARG A 77 -3.36 0.58 3.21
C ARG A 77 -2.74 1.00 4.54
N SER A 78 -3.56 0.98 5.58
CA SER A 78 -3.14 1.22 6.96
C SER A 78 -2.22 0.13 7.49
N ASN A 79 -1.53 0.42 8.60
CA ASN A 79 -0.65 -0.54 9.26
C ASN A 79 -1.37 -1.86 9.60
N THR A 80 -2.60 -1.75 10.13
CA THR A 80 -3.44 -2.91 10.49
C THR A 80 -3.87 -3.70 9.26
N GLU A 81 -4.24 -3.04 8.17
CA GLU A 81 -4.59 -3.70 6.90
C GLU A 81 -3.38 -4.43 6.32
N LEU A 82 -2.20 -3.80 6.31
CA LEU A 82 -0.96 -4.43 5.82
C LEU A 82 -0.56 -5.66 6.64
N VAL A 83 -0.73 -5.64 7.97
CA VAL A 83 -0.51 -6.83 8.82
C VAL A 83 -1.40 -7.99 8.39
N GLU A 84 -2.69 -7.74 8.17
CA GLU A 84 -3.64 -8.78 7.75
C GLU A 84 -3.37 -9.24 6.31
N ILE A 85 -3.00 -8.31 5.41
CA ILE A 85 -2.59 -8.64 4.04
C ILE A 85 -1.39 -9.58 4.06
N LYS A 86 -0.34 -9.29 4.83
CA LYS A 86 0.85 -10.16 4.93
C LYS A 86 0.50 -11.58 5.36
N LYS A 87 -0.37 -11.71 6.36
CA LYS A 87 -0.84 -13.01 6.84
C LYS A 87 -1.57 -13.77 5.74
N VAL A 88 -2.59 -13.15 5.13
CA VAL A 88 -3.39 -13.78 4.07
C VAL A 88 -2.54 -14.08 2.83
N TYR A 89 -1.61 -13.20 2.48
CA TYR A 89 -0.69 -13.39 1.36
C TYR A 89 0.15 -14.65 1.54
N LYS A 90 0.74 -14.83 2.74
CA LYS A 90 1.49 -16.04 3.09
C LYS A 90 0.63 -17.29 3.07
N GLU A 91 -0.60 -17.20 3.57
CA GLU A 91 -1.56 -18.32 3.54
C GLU A 91 -1.92 -18.72 2.10
N LEU A 92 -2.13 -17.76 1.20
CA LEU A 92 -2.54 -18.02 -0.18
C LEU A 92 -1.38 -18.49 -1.08
N PHE A 93 -0.23 -17.84 -0.99
CA PHE A 93 0.88 -18.03 -1.95
C PHE A 93 2.08 -18.79 -1.39
N LYS A 94 2.06 -19.10 -0.08
CA LYS A 94 3.12 -19.85 0.62
C LYS A 94 4.50 -19.17 0.57
N ILE A 95 4.52 -17.86 0.37
CA ILE A 95 5.70 -17.00 0.38
C ILE A 95 5.40 -15.73 1.19
N ASP A 96 6.42 -15.19 1.86
CA ASP A 96 6.30 -13.95 2.61
C ASP A 96 6.21 -12.76 1.63
N LEU A 97 5.26 -11.84 1.86
CA LEU A 97 5.07 -10.66 1.02
C LEU A 97 6.36 -9.85 0.85
N GLU A 98 7.14 -9.70 1.93
CA GLU A 98 8.43 -9.02 1.92
C GLU A 98 9.43 -9.63 0.94
N LYS A 99 9.46 -10.97 0.84
CA LYS A 99 10.40 -11.67 -0.04
C LYS A 99 10.09 -11.39 -1.50
N ASP A 100 8.81 -11.45 -1.83
CA ASP A 100 8.29 -11.17 -3.16
C ASP A 100 8.53 -9.71 -3.56
N VAL A 101 8.12 -8.75 -2.71
CA VAL A 101 8.36 -7.32 -2.96
C VAL A 101 9.85 -7.04 -3.13
N LYS A 102 10.71 -7.63 -2.30
CA LYS A 102 12.17 -7.48 -2.41
C LYS A 102 12.73 -8.11 -3.69
N GLY A 103 12.14 -9.21 -4.16
CA GLY A 103 12.58 -9.91 -5.36
C GLY A 103 12.24 -9.17 -6.65
N ASP A 104 11.14 -8.41 -6.64
CA ASP A 104 10.59 -7.77 -7.84
C ASP A 104 10.81 -6.25 -7.90
N THR A 105 11.35 -5.65 -6.83
CA THR A 105 11.65 -4.21 -6.79
C THR A 105 13.11 -3.95 -6.45
N SER A 106 13.62 -2.76 -6.81
CA SER A 106 15.01 -2.40 -6.53
C SER A 106 15.19 -0.95 -6.05
N GLY A 107 16.41 -0.63 -5.63
CA GLY A 107 16.81 0.73 -5.25
C GLY A 107 16.03 1.29 -4.07
N ASN A 108 15.84 2.61 -4.06
CA ASN A 108 15.10 3.29 -2.99
C ASN A 108 13.59 3.03 -3.05
N PHE A 109 13.04 2.70 -4.22
CA PHE A 109 11.65 2.28 -4.36
C PHE A 109 11.39 1.01 -3.54
N ALA A 110 12.23 -0.02 -3.69
CA ALA A 110 12.15 -1.23 -2.86
C ALA A 110 12.25 -0.92 -1.37
N LYS A 111 13.20 -0.06 -0.97
CA LYS A 111 13.37 0.32 0.44
C LYS A 111 12.11 0.95 1.03
N LEU A 112 11.45 1.83 0.29
CA LEU A 112 10.20 2.47 0.73
C LEU A 112 9.09 1.43 0.90
N LEU A 113 8.87 0.58 -0.12
CA LEU A 113 7.81 -0.44 -0.06
C LEU A 113 8.06 -1.43 1.08
N LEU A 114 9.31 -1.87 1.28
CA LEU A 114 9.67 -2.76 2.38
C LEU A 114 9.46 -2.09 3.74
N ALA A 115 9.80 -0.80 3.89
CA ALA A 115 9.54 -0.06 5.13
C ALA A 115 8.04 0.02 5.47
N LEU A 116 7.17 0.11 4.46
CA LEU A 116 5.71 0.03 4.66
C LEU A 116 5.27 -1.39 5.05
N VAL A 117 5.77 -2.42 4.36
CA VAL A 117 5.45 -3.83 4.65
C VAL A 117 6.01 -4.28 6.01
N GLU A 118 7.06 -3.66 6.53
CA GLU A 118 7.54 -3.91 7.90
C GLU A 118 6.52 -3.51 8.97
N THR A 119 5.52 -2.69 8.62
CA THR A 119 4.38 -2.32 9.47
C THR A 119 4.78 -1.69 10.81
N LYS A 120 5.80 -0.81 10.78
CA LYS A 120 6.36 -0.11 11.95
C LYS A 120 5.78 1.29 12.18
N ARG A 121 4.70 1.65 11.50
CA ARG A 121 4.07 2.95 11.69
C ARG A 121 3.55 3.08 13.12
N ALA A 122 3.95 4.15 13.80
CA ALA A 122 3.48 4.46 15.15
C ALA A 122 1.98 4.71 15.17
N ASP A 123 1.33 4.24 16.24
CA ASP A 123 -0.07 4.54 16.50
C ASP A 123 -0.28 6.03 16.83
N PRO A 124 -1.47 6.58 16.58
CA PRO A 124 -1.82 7.92 17.02
C PRO A 124 -1.66 8.10 18.54
N SER A 125 -1.01 9.18 18.95
CA SER A 125 -0.90 9.59 20.36
C SER A 125 -1.87 10.72 20.69
N ALA A 126 -2.41 10.71 21.91
CA ALA A 126 -3.21 11.84 22.44
C ALA A 126 -2.35 13.07 22.74
N ILE A 127 -1.06 12.88 23.01
CA ILE A 127 -0.11 13.96 23.30
C ILE A 127 0.54 14.39 21.99
N VAL A 128 0.49 15.70 21.73
CA VAL A 128 1.12 16.30 20.55
C VAL A 128 2.56 16.69 20.90
N ASP A 129 3.52 16.02 20.27
CA ASP A 129 4.94 16.31 20.43
C ASP A 129 5.39 17.41 19.44
N TYR A 130 5.26 18.66 19.85
CA TYR A 130 5.61 19.82 19.02
C TYR A 130 7.10 19.92 18.71
N GLU A 131 7.96 19.49 19.63
CA GLU A 131 9.41 19.49 19.40
C GLU A 131 9.75 18.47 18.31
N LYS A 132 9.18 17.26 18.38
CA LYS A 132 9.42 16.24 17.36
C LYS A 132 8.84 16.62 16.00
N ILE A 133 7.70 17.31 15.98
CA ILE A 133 7.13 17.88 14.74
C ILE A 133 8.11 18.85 14.08
N ASP A 134 8.69 19.76 14.86
CA ASP A 134 9.68 20.72 14.38
C ASP A 134 10.94 20.03 13.84
N GLN A 135 11.47 19.08 14.61
CA GLN A 135 12.65 18.29 14.22
C GLN A 135 12.42 17.50 12.94
N ASP A 136 11.30 16.78 12.81
CA ASP A 136 11.00 16.00 11.60
C ASP A 136 10.77 16.91 10.39
N ALA A 137 10.10 18.06 10.55
CA ALA A 137 9.90 19.02 9.48
C ALA A 137 11.23 19.60 8.98
N ARG A 138 12.12 19.96 9.91
CA ARG A 138 13.47 20.42 9.59
C ARG A 138 14.29 19.32 8.91
N ALA A 139 14.25 18.09 9.43
CA ALA A 139 14.97 16.96 8.85
C ALA A 139 14.52 16.66 7.41
N LEU A 140 13.22 16.71 7.11
CA LEU A 140 12.71 16.55 5.74
C LEU A 140 13.23 17.65 4.80
N PHE A 141 13.36 18.88 5.29
CA PHE A 141 13.87 20.01 4.49
C PHE A 141 15.39 19.87 4.24
N GLU A 142 16.15 19.58 5.29
CA GLU A 142 17.60 19.35 5.23
C GLU A 142 17.97 18.14 4.36
N ALA A 143 17.13 17.10 4.36
CA ALA A 143 17.30 15.88 3.57
C ALA A 143 16.88 16.01 2.08
N GLY A 144 16.39 17.16 1.65
CA GLY A 144 15.95 17.38 0.26
C GLY A 144 16.33 18.77 -0.22
N ILE A 145 15.34 19.68 -0.22
CA ILE A 145 15.45 21.03 -0.82
C ILE A 145 16.69 21.83 -0.38
N ASN A 146 17.19 21.64 0.85
CA ASN A 146 18.35 22.38 1.36
C ASN A 146 19.71 21.77 0.97
N MET A 147 19.75 20.72 0.15
CA MET A 147 20.99 20.10 -0.28
C MET A 147 20.98 19.73 -1.77
N LYS A 148 22.15 19.36 -2.30
CA LYS A 148 22.24 18.85 -3.66
C LYS A 148 21.96 17.35 -3.65
N GLY A 149 20.86 16.94 -4.29
CA GLY A 149 20.35 15.57 -4.24
C GLY A 149 19.49 15.36 -2.99
N THR A 150 19.10 14.12 -2.71
CA THR A 150 18.11 13.83 -1.66
C THR A 150 18.58 12.68 -0.78
N ASP A 151 18.56 12.88 0.54
CA ASP A 151 18.69 11.81 1.53
C ASP A 151 17.36 11.06 1.68
N VAL A 152 17.10 10.21 0.68
CA VAL A 152 15.89 9.40 0.60
C VAL A 152 15.67 8.50 1.82
N PRO A 153 16.69 7.84 2.43
CA PRO A 153 16.52 7.11 3.68
C PRO A 153 15.84 7.90 4.81
N THR A 154 16.21 9.16 4.99
CA THR A 154 15.57 10.04 6.00
C THR A 154 14.10 10.29 5.68
N TRP A 155 13.77 10.55 4.41
CA TRP A 155 12.37 10.69 3.97
C TRP A 155 11.56 9.41 4.18
N ILE A 156 12.12 8.24 3.84
CA ILE A 156 11.48 6.94 4.07
C ILE A 156 11.16 6.78 5.55
N SER A 157 12.17 6.86 6.43
CA SER A 157 11.99 6.62 7.86
C SER A 157 10.91 7.53 8.48
N ILE A 158 10.96 8.84 8.20
CA ILE A 158 9.96 9.77 8.73
C ILE A 158 8.56 9.45 8.18
N MET A 159 8.40 9.28 6.87
CA MET A 159 7.08 9.13 6.25
C MET A 159 6.44 7.75 6.48
N THR A 160 7.23 6.71 6.77
CA THR A 160 6.71 5.35 7.02
C THR A 160 6.53 5.03 8.50
N GLU A 161 7.29 5.65 9.41
CA GLU A 161 7.27 5.29 10.84
C GLU A 161 6.43 6.23 11.70
N ARG A 162 6.24 7.49 11.31
CA ARG A 162 5.42 8.42 12.10
C ARG A 162 3.93 8.17 11.93
N SER A 163 3.14 8.44 12.98
CA SER A 163 1.69 8.35 12.88
C SER A 163 1.12 9.37 11.89
N VAL A 164 -0.01 9.05 11.25
CA VAL A 164 -0.63 9.94 10.25
C VAL A 164 -0.95 11.32 10.82
N PRO A 165 -1.54 11.47 12.03
CA PRO A 165 -1.80 12.79 12.61
C PRO A 165 -0.53 13.60 12.93
N HIS A 166 0.58 12.92 13.23
CA HIS A 166 1.88 13.57 13.42
C HIS A 166 2.40 14.11 12.07
N LEU A 167 2.40 13.28 11.02
CA LEU A 167 2.86 13.66 9.69
C LEU A 167 2.08 14.84 9.11
N GLN A 168 0.77 14.89 9.32
CA GLN A 168 -0.04 16.04 8.90
C GLN A 168 0.45 17.36 9.50
N LYS A 169 0.84 17.37 10.78
CA LYS A 169 1.42 18.54 11.45
C LYS A 169 2.85 18.82 11.00
N VAL A 170 3.65 17.78 10.75
CA VAL A 170 4.99 17.90 10.17
C VAL A 170 4.91 18.59 8.80
N PHE A 171 3.99 18.19 7.92
CA PHE A 171 3.85 18.81 6.60
C PHE A 171 3.33 20.25 6.66
N GLN A 172 2.54 20.60 7.68
CA GLN A 172 2.18 21.99 7.95
C GLN A 172 3.40 22.80 8.41
N ARG A 173 4.19 22.26 9.35
CA ARG A 173 5.41 22.90 9.86
C ARG A 173 6.50 23.01 8.79
N TYR A 174 6.61 22.04 7.90
CA TYR A 174 7.57 22.01 6.79
C TYR A 174 7.55 23.30 5.95
N LYS A 175 6.35 23.90 5.77
CA LYS A 175 6.15 25.14 5.02
C LYS A 175 6.84 26.37 5.62
N SER A 176 7.30 26.31 6.88
CA SER A 176 8.11 27.40 7.45
C SER A 176 9.60 27.29 7.15
N TYR A 177 10.06 26.13 6.65
CA TYR A 177 11.46 25.91 6.26
C TYR A 177 11.63 25.94 4.74
N SER A 178 10.73 25.28 4.02
CA SER A 178 10.79 25.15 2.57
C SER A 178 9.98 26.23 1.86
N PRO A 179 10.47 26.78 0.72
CA PRO A 179 9.67 27.64 -0.15
C PRO A 179 8.58 26.86 -0.92
N TYR A 180 8.59 25.53 -0.86
CA TYR A 180 7.64 24.62 -1.52
C TYR A 180 6.91 23.78 -0.47
N ASP A 181 5.69 23.35 -0.75
CA ASP A 181 5.05 22.35 0.09
C ASP A 181 5.63 20.94 -0.09
N MET A 182 5.15 19.97 0.69
CA MET A 182 5.72 18.62 0.66
C MET A 182 5.51 17.93 -0.70
N GLN A 183 4.36 18.13 -1.37
CA GLN A 183 4.08 17.53 -2.66
C GLN A 183 4.98 18.13 -3.75
N GLU A 184 5.13 19.44 -3.76
CA GLU A 184 6.02 20.16 -4.66
C GLU A 184 7.49 19.76 -4.44
N SER A 185 7.92 19.63 -3.19
CA SER A 185 9.27 19.17 -2.85
C SER A 185 9.51 17.74 -3.35
N ILE A 186 8.56 16.82 -3.17
CA ILE A 186 8.67 15.45 -3.71
C ILE A 186 8.82 15.48 -5.24
N MET A 187 8.02 16.29 -5.93
CA MET A 187 8.11 16.42 -7.38
C MET A 187 9.44 17.00 -7.86
N LYS A 188 10.15 17.79 -7.04
CA LYS A 188 11.46 18.36 -7.39
C LYS A 188 12.61 17.39 -7.11
N GLU A 189 12.54 16.68 -5.99
CA GLU A 189 13.65 15.90 -5.44
C GLU A 189 13.77 14.48 -6.01
N VAL A 190 12.64 13.81 -6.26
CA VAL A 190 12.63 12.40 -6.70
C VAL A 190 11.80 12.21 -7.97
N LYS A 191 12.03 11.11 -8.70
CA LYS A 191 11.35 10.78 -9.96
C LYS A 191 10.88 9.33 -10.00
N GLY A 192 10.07 9.01 -11.00
CA GLY A 192 9.58 7.65 -11.26
C GLY A 192 8.72 7.10 -10.11
N ASP A 193 8.87 5.82 -9.83
CA ASP A 193 8.05 5.07 -8.87
C ASP A 193 8.21 5.55 -7.44
N LEU A 194 9.41 5.99 -7.08
CA LEU A 194 9.68 6.59 -5.79
C LEU A 194 8.88 7.89 -5.60
N GLN A 195 8.83 8.75 -6.62
CA GLN A 195 8.01 9.97 -6.58
C GLN A 195 6.53 9.63 -6.45
N ARG A 196 6.02 8.70 -7.27
CA ARG A 196 4.61 8.26 -7.22
C ARG A 196 4.25 7.75 -5.83
N SER A 197 5.11 6.94 -5.23
CA SER A 197 4.90 6.36 -3.90
C SER A 197 4.83 7.43 -2.82
N PHE A 198 5.80 8.35 -2.76
CA PHE A 198 5.76 9.44 -1.80
C PHE A 198 4.55 10.34 -1.97
N LEU A 199 4.13 10.62 -3.21
CA LEU A 199 2.92 11.41 -3.46
C LEU A 199 1.65 10.73 -2.95
N VAL A 200 1.58 9.39 -2.92
CA VAL A 200 0.46 8.68 -2.29
C VAL A 200 0.51 8.82 -0.77
N LEU A 201 1.70 8.71 -0.17
CA LEU A 201 1.88 8.78 1.29
C LEU A 201 1.57 10.16 1.90
N VAL A 202 1.67 11.23 1.13
CA VAL A 202 1.46 12.61 1.61
C VAL A 202 0.12 13.22 1.18
N LYS A 203 -0.75 12.46 0.51
CA LYS A 203 -2.14 12.85 0.26
C LYS A 203 -2.97 12.71 1.54
#